data_AF-A0A3M1VL82-F1
#
_entry.id   AF-A0A3M1VL82-F1
#
_cell.length_a   1.000
_cell.length_b   1.000
_cell.length_c   1.000
_cell.angle_alpha   90.00
_cell.angle_beta   90.00
_cell.angle_gamma   90.00
#
_symmetry.space_group_name_H-M   'P 1'
#
loop_
_entity.id
_entity.type
_entity.pdbx_description
1 polymer ?
#
loop_
_entity_poly.entity_id
_entity_poly.type
_entity_poly.pdbx_seq_one_letter_code
_entity_poly.pdbx_strand_id
1 'polypeptide(L)'
;MRIAIHTPFGTLSQEAGVIYLLGNYLKDTCSDIVQLRCNGVFSMCDRDAERSWKRSIHSCAACNCDQRSLAAWSGVSGDEISRYLTPDDIERTRRWVMKLSSDALLTAEFDGVNLFSLCTHSFRTRFGVAECDMRNKQHEQVVRRLVLAAARMWLASKSFIRKFRPDISLVAGGEDFISRAYLRRAQHLNNPVALFRWNIGARHLQIFHPYRDESMPCDILLEGIASMRADSKTWPEELLSILQEILLFLEIDESQLQLPIAR
;
A
#
# COMPACT_ATOMS: atom_id res chain seq x y z
N MET A 1 -5.97 15.21 -13.04
CA MET A 1 -4.99 14.61 -12.11
C MET A 1 -5.17 13.10 -12.04
N ARG A 2 -4.10 12.32 -11.85
CA ARG A 2 -4.09 10.86 -11.68
C ARG A 2 -3.68 10.46 -10.27
N ILE A 3 -4.52 9.73 -9.57
CA ILE A 3 -4.28 9.33 -8.17
C ILE A 3 -4.16 7.82 -8.09
N ALA A 4 -3.01 7.34 -7.60
CA ALA A 4 -2.84 5.93 -7.27
C ALA A 4 -3.18 5.68 -5.80
N ILE A 5 -3.97 4.65 -5.52
CA ILE A 5 -4.25 4.21 -4.15
C ILE A 5 -3.56 2.87 -3.91
N HIS A 6 -2.74 2.77 -2.86
CA HIS A 6 -2.14 1.52 -2.42
C HIS A 6 -2.52 1.20 -0.96
N THR A 7 -3.47 0.28 -0.82
CA THR A 7 -4.01 -0.20 0.47
C THR A 7 -3.96 -1.73 0.48
N PRO A 8 -2.81 -2.35 0.79
CA PRO A 8 -2.58 -3.77 0.50
C PRO A 8 -3.45 -4.75 1.31
N PHE A 9 -4.14 -4.31 2.37
CA PHE A 9 -4.86 -5.19 3.31
C PHE A 9 -6.38 -4.95 3.48
N GLY A 10 -7.02 -4.10 2.67
CA GLY A 10 -8.49 -3.92 2.68
C GLY A 10 -9.02 -3.04 3.82
N THR A 11 -10.20 -3.37 4.36
CA THR A 11 -10.96 -2.61 5.40
C THR A 11 -10.31 -2.52 6.77
N LEU A 12 -9.23 -3.26 7.00
CA LEU A 12 -8.76 -3.54 8.35
C LEU A 12 -7.96 -2.40 9.00
N SER A 13 -7.55 -1.41 8.22
CA SER A 13 -6.71 -0.32 8.70
C SER A 13 -7.49 1.00 8.63
N GLN A 14 -7.40 1.82 9.69
CA GLN A 14 -8.00 3.16 9.72
C GLN A 14 -7.52 4.02 8.55
N GLU A 15 -6.25 3.85 8.19
CA GLU A 15 -5.58 4.44 7.04
C GLU A 15 -6.34 4.17 5.73
N ALA A 16 -6.62 2.90 5.45
CA ALA A 16 -7.34 2.52 4.23
C ALA A 16 -8.75 3.13 4.23
N GLY A 17 -9.42 3.21 5.38
CA GLY A 17 -10.70 3.88 5.51
C GLY A 17 -10.64 5.31 4.99
N VAL A 18 -9.79 6.15 5.56
CA VAL A 18 -9.67 7.55 5.14
C VAL A 18 -9.31 7.67 3.66
N ILE A 19 -8.41 6.83 3.14
CA ILE A 19 -8.05 6.85 1.71
C ILE A 19 -9.25 6.50 0.81
N TYR A 20 -10.09 5.54 1.19
CA TYR A 20 -11.28 5.19 0.41
C TYR A 20 -12.40 6.23 0.54
N LEU A 21 -12.50 6.95 1.66
CA LEU A 21 -13.37 8.12 1.77
C LEU A 21 -12.95 9.20 0.77
N LEU A 22 -11.65 9.52 0.73
CA LEU A 22 -11.09 10.46 -0.25
C LEU A 22 -11.36 9.99 -1.68
N GLY A 23 -11.13 8.70 -1.96
CA GLY A 23 -11.42 8.11 -3.27
C GLY A 23 -12.89 8.26 -3.67
N ASN A 24 -13.82 8.03 -2.75
CA ASN A 24 -15.25 8.21 -3.00
C ASN A 24 -15.63 9.69 -3.17
N TYR A 25 -15.11 10.56 -2.31
CA TYR A 25 -15.35 12.01 -2.39
C TYR A 25 -14.88 12.57 -3.74
N LEU A 26 -13.75 12.09 -4.24
CA LEU A 26 -13.15 12.56 -5.48
C LEU A 26 -13.69 11.87 -6.74
N LYS A 27 -14.47 10.79 -6.65
CA LYS A 27 -14.84 9.98 -7.84
C LYS A 27 -15.60 10.75 -8.92
N ASP A 28 -16.36 11.78 -8.51
CA ASP A 28 -17.17 12.60 -9.42
C ASP A 28 -16.39 13.79 -9.99
N THR A 29 -15.27 14.16 -9.35
CA THR A 29 -14.43 15.30 -9.75
C THR A 29 -13.11 14.86 -10.38
N CYS A 30 -12.65 13.64 -10.12
CA CYS A 30 -11.39 13.07 -10.59
C CYS A 30 -11.65 11.74 -11.30
N SER A 31 -11.52 11.71 -12.62
CA SER A 31 -11.80 10.51 -13.42
C SER A 31 -10.73 9.42 -13.28
N ASP A 32 -9.51 9.77 -12.87
CA ASP A 32 -8.34 8.89 -12.98
C ASP A 32 -7.83 8.46 -11.59
N ILE A 33 -8.68 7.81 -10.81
CA ILE A 33 -8.29 7.17 -9.54
C ILE A 33 -8.22 5.65 -9.72
N VAL A 34 -7.04 5.08 -9.49
CA VAL A 34 -6.80 3.63 -9.60
C VAL A 34 -6.21 3.08 -8.32
N GLN A 35 -6.85 2.04 -7.78
CA GLN A 35 -6.31 1.26 -6.68
C GLN A 35 -5.45 0.11 -7.18
N LEU A 36 -4.23 -0.03 -6.65
CA LEU A 36 -3.38 -1.21 -6.82
C LEU A 36 -3.60 -2.20 -5.66
N ARG A 37 -4.25 -3.34 -5.96
CA ARG A 37 -4.68 -4.35 -4.97
C ARG A 37 -3.83 -5.60 -5.00
N CYS A 38 -3.61 -6.19 -3.83
CA CYS A 38 -3.02 -7.52 -3.72
C CYS A 38 -4.07 -8.59 -4.00
N ASN A 39 -3.81 -9.48 -4.96
CA ASN A 39 -4.66 -10.63 -5.28
C ASN A 39 -4.04 -11.95 -4.79
N GLY A 40 -3.19 -11.90 -3.75
CA GLY A 40 -2.55 -13.07 -3.16
C GLY A 40 -1.31 -13.59 -3.90
N VAL A 41 -0.75 -12.82 -4.83
CA VAL A 41 0.42 -13.20 -5.67
C VAL A 41 1.72 -13.46 -4.89
N PHE A 42 1.86 -12.90 -3.68
CA PHE A 42 3.05 -13.08 -2.85
C PHE A 42 2.98 -14.33 -1.98
N SER A 43 4.12 -14.92 -1.65
CA SER A 43 4.22 -16.06 -0.75
C SER A 43 4.10 -15.70 0.73
N MET A 44 4.23 -14.42 1.09
CA MET A 44 4.20 -13.91 2.47
C MET A 44 3.36 -12.64 2.52
N CYS A 45 2.80 -12.35 3.68
CA CYS A 45 1.97 -11.17 3.95
C CYS A 45 2.05 -10.82 5.44
N ASP A 46 2.17 -9.54 5.79
CA ASP A 46 2.14 -9.10 7.20
C ASP A 46 0.79 -9.37 7.87
N ARG A 47 -0.31 -9.36 7.10
CA ARG A 47 -1.64 -9.76 7.60
C ARG A 47 -1.68 -11.18 8.16
N ASP A 48 -0.72 -12.05 7.77
CA ASP A 48 -0.64 -13.40 8.34
C ASP A 48 -0.43 -13.36 9.86
N ALA A 49 0.11 -12.27 10.43
CA ALA A 49 0.29 -12.07 11.88
C ALA A 49 -1.01 -12.24 12.68
N GLU A 50 -2.14 -11.76 12.16
CA GLU A 50 -3.48 -11.88 12.77
C GLU A 50 -3.92 -13.34 12.95
N ARG A 51 -3.29 -14.26 12.20
CA ARG A 51 -3.62 -15.69 12.17
C ARG A 51 -2.44 -16.55 12.58
N SER A 52 -1.62 -16.06 13.51
CA SER A 52 -0.42 -16.75 13.99
C SER A 52 0.51 -17.19 12.85
N TRP A 53 0.62 -16.34 11.82
CA TRP A 53 1.44 -16.57 10.63
C TRP A 53 1.03 -17.79 9.78
N LYS A 54 -0.22 -18.26 9.92
CA LYS A 54 -0.83 -19.34 9.14
C LYS A 54 -1.67 -18.77 8.00
N ARG A 55 -1.03 -18.63 6.84
CA ARG A 55 -1.70 -18.20 5.61
C ARG A 55 -2.56 -19.31 5.03
N SER A 56 -3.79 -18.98 4.62
CA SER A 56 -4.66 -19.88 3.86
C SER A 56 -5.18 -19.20 2.59
N ILE A 57 -5.54 -20.00 1.58
CA ILE A 57 -6.17 -19.48 0.35
C ILE A 57 -7.43 -18.68 0.69
N HIS A 58 -8.24 -19.18 1.64
CA HIS A 58 -9.42 -18.49 2.13
C HIS A 58 -9.11 -17.11 2.72
N SER A 59 -8.01 -16.95 3.46
CA SER A 59 -7.63 -15.65 4.03
C SER A 59 -7.30 -14.61 2.96
N CYS A 60 -6.58 -15.01 1.91
CA CYS A 60 -6.26 -14.12 0.80
C CYS A 60 -7.49 -13.81 -0.06
N ALA A 61 -8.35 -14.82 -0.30
CA ALA A 61 -9.60 -14.64 -1.02
C ALA A 61 -10.52 -13.66 -0.29
N ALA A 62 -10.69 -13.82 1.02
CA ALA A 62 -11.46 -12.88 1.84
C ALA A 62 -10.89 -11.45 1.76
N CYS A 63 -9.58 -11.28 1.92
CA CYS A 63 -8.92 -9.98 1.75
C CYS A 63 -9.19 -9.31 0.39
N ASN A 64 -9.09 -10.08 -0.68
CA ASN A 64 -9.32 -9.57 -2.03
C ASN A 64 -10.81 -9.22 -2.23
N CYS A 65 -11.73 -10.03 -1.70
CA CYS A 65 -13.16 -9.70 -1.69
C CYS A 65 -13.42 -8.39 -0.94
N ASP A 66 -12.84 -8.19 0.24
CA ASP A 66 -13.00 -6.96 1.02
C ASP A 66 -12.49 -5.74 0.24
N GLN A 67 -11.30 -5.84 -0.37
CA GLN A 67 -10.73 -4.78 -1.22
C GLN A 67 -11.59 -4.49 -2.45
N ARG A 68 -12.20 -5.51 -3.07
CA ARG A 68 -13.11 -5.35 -4.20
C ARG A 68 -14.39 -4.66 -3.79
N SER A 69 -14.99 -5.06 -2.68
CA SER A 69 -16.19 -4.43 -2.12
C SER A 69 -15.95 -2.97 -1.77
N LEU A 70 -14.80 -2.64 -1.17
CA LEU A 70 -14.42 -1.25 -0.88
C LEU A 70 -14.17 -0.41 -2.13
N ALA A 71 -13.46 -0.96 -3.11
CA ALA A 71 -13.25 -0.28 -4.39
C ALA A 71 -14.60 0.03 -5.07
N ALA A 72 -15.51 -0.96 -5.10
CA ALA A 72 -16.85 -0.78 -5.65
C ALA A 72 -17.67 0.26 -4.87
N TRP A 73 -17.66 0.20 -3.54
CA TRP A 73 -18.34 1.17 -2.67
C TRP A 73 -17.81 2.59 -2.87
N SER A 74 -16.49 2.75 -3.02
CA SER A 74 -15.85 4.05 -3.24
C SER A 74 -15.96 4.54 -4.68
N GLY A 75 -16.45 3.74 -5.62
CA GLY A 75 -16.43 4.08 -7.05
C GLY A 75 -15.02 4.15 -7.65
N VAL A 76 -14.01 3.62 -6.94
CA VAL A 76 -12.61 3.62 -7.38
C VAL A 76 -12.34 2.39 -8.23
N SER A 77 -11.75 2.60 -9.41
CA SER A 77 -11.31 1.49 -10.26
C SER A 77 -10.14 0.73 -9.61
N GLY A 78 -10.05 -0.58 -9.82
CA GLY A 78 -9.05 -1.41 -9.14
C GLY A 78 -8.29 -2.32 -10.09
N ASP A 79 -6.96 -2.21 -10.07
CA ASP A 79 -6.04 -3.13 -10.72
C ASP A 79 -5.41 -4.10 -9.72
N GLU A 80 -4.91 -5.23 -10.22
CA GLU A 80 -4.29 -6.27 -9.41
C GLU A 80 -2.78 -6.29 -9.62
N ILE A 81 -2.02 -6.44 -8.53
CA ILE A 81 -0.55 -6.49 -8.56
C ILE A 81 -0.01 -7.51 -9.57
N SER A 82 -0.64 -8.68 -9.70
CA SER A 82 -0.17 -9.71 -10.64
C SER A 82 -0.19 -9.28 -12.10
N ARG A 83 -1.01 -8.28 -12.48
CA ARG A 83 -1.04 -7.73 -13.85
C ARG A 83 0.25 -7.00 -14.23
N TYR A 84 1.04 -6.62 -13.23
CA TYR A 84 2.30 -5.88 -13.39
C TYR A 84 3.53 -6.77 -13.19
N LEU A 85 3.34 -8.09 -13.13
CA LEU A 85 4.39 -9.09 -13.05
C LEU A 85 4.34 -9.98 -14.30
N THR A 86 5.43 -9.97 -15.06
CA THR A 86 5.58 -10.90 -16.18
C THR A 86 6.10 -12.26 -15.71
N PRO A 87 5.92 -13.34 -16.48
CA PRO A 87 6.56 -14.63 -16.18
C PRO A 87 8.08 -14.52 -16.01
N ASP A 88 8.73 -13.66 -16.80
CA ASP A 88 10.17 -13.40 -16.71
C ASP A 88 10.55 -12.71 -15.39
N ASP A 89 9.73 -11.78 -14.89
CA ASP A 89 9.94 -11.18 -13.56
C ASP A 89 9.85 -12.23 -12.45
N ILE A 90 8.88 -13.14 -12.54
CA ILE A 90 8.70 -14.23 -11.57
C ILE A 90 9.91 -15.16 -11.56
N GLU A 91 10.40 -15.54 -12.74
CA GLU A 91 11.54 -16.44 -12.86
C GLU A 91 12.86 -15.75 -12.49
N ARG A 92 13.05 -14.49 -12.90
CA ARG A 92 14.23 -13.67 -12.57
C ARG A 92 14.36 -13.51 -11.05
N THR A 93 13.28 -13.10 -10.38
CA THR A 93 13.29 -12.92 -8.92
C THR A 93 13.51 -14.24 -8.18
N ARG A 94 12.89 -15.34 -8.64
CA ARG A 94 13.10 -16.68 -8.07
C ARG A 94 14.56 -17.13 -8.20
N ARG A 95 15.14 -17.05 -9.40
CA ARG A 95 16.53 -17.44 -9.66
C ARG A 95 17.52 -16.59 -8.86
N TRP A 96 17.28 -15.28 -8.81
CA TRP A 96 18.13 -14.37 -8.04
C TRP A 96 18.15 -14.77 -6.56
N VAL A 97 16.97 -14.90 -5.93
CA VAL A 97 16.89 -15.29 -4.52
C VAL A 97 17.49 -16.66 -4.27
N MET A 98 17.26 -17.66 -5.13
CA MET A 98 17.80 -19.02 -4.92
C MET A 98 19.32 -19.12 -5.03
N LYS A 99 19.99 -18.18 -5.72
CA LYS A 99 21.45 -18.14 -5.83
C LYS A 99 22.14 -17.54 -4.61
N LEU A 100 21.40 -16.82 -3.76
CA LEU A 100 21.95 -16.21 -2.56
C LEU A 100 22.21 -17.27 -1.49
N SER A 101 23.43 -17.27 -0.93
CA SER A 101 23.73 -17.95 0.32
C SER A 101 22.91 -17.34 1.46
N SER A 102 22.80 -18.04 2.59
CA SER A 102 22.06 -17.55 3.75
C SER A 102 22.58 -16.18 4.20
N ASP A 103 23.88 -16.03 4.40
CA ASP A 103 24.45 -14.76 4.88
C ASP A 103 24.27 -13.61 3.88
N ALA A 104 24.26 -13.91 2.58
CA ALA A 104 24.06 -12.91 1.55
C ALA A 104 22.62 -12.34 1.53
N LEU A 105 21.61 -13.04 2.09
CA LEU A 105 20.22 -12.57 2.06
C LEU A 105 20.01 -11.22 2.76
N LEU A 106 20.82 -10.91 3.77
CA LEU A 106 20.66 -9.70 4.60
C LEU A 106 21.19 -8.43 3.93
N THR A 107 22.12 -8.58 2.98
CA THR A 107 22.84 -7.47 2.34
C THR A 107 22.69 -7.44 0.83
N ALA A 108 22.14 -8.51 0.22
CA ALA A 108 21.98 -8.57 -1.22
C ALA A 108 21.08 -7.47 -1.76
N GLU A 109 21.54 -6.85 -2.85
CA GLU A 109 20.81 -5.83 -3.55
C GLU A 109 20.13 -6.38 -4.80
N PHE A 110 18.93 -5.90 -5.07
CA PHE A 110 18.19 -6.15 -6.30
C PHE A 110 17.80 -4.83 -6.94
N ASP A 111 18.21 -4.60 -8.19
CA ASP A 111 18.05 -3.30 -8.86
C ASP A 111 18.59 -2.13 -8.00
N GLY A 112 19.72 -2.35 -7.31
CA GLY A 112 20.41 -1.35 -6.48
C GLY A 112 19.78 -1.05 -5.12
N VAL A 113 18.92 -1.94 -4.60
CA VAL A 113 18.26 -1.78 -3.30
C VAL A 113 18.40 -3.04 -2.47
N ASN A 114 18.83 -2.89 -1.21
CA ASN A 114 18.78 -3.96 -0.22
C ASN A 114 17.32 -4.24 0.15
N LEU A 115 16.75 -5.33 -0.37
CA LEU A 115 15.35 -5.67 -0.15
C LEU A 115 15.06 -6.16 1.28
N PHE A 116 16.02 -6.73 1.99
CA PHE A 116 15.81 -7.16 3.37
C PHE A 116 15.59 -5.98 4.32
N SER A 117 16.20 -4.83 4.04
CA SER A 117 15.94 -3.60 4.79
C SER A 117 14.46 -3.19 4.78
N LEU A 118 13.74 -3.51 3.69
CA LEU A 118 12.29 -3.26 3.55
C LEU A 118 11.44 -4.26 4.35
N CYS A 119 12.01 -5.42 4.66
CA CYS A 119 11.33 -6.52 5.36
C CYS A 119 11.68 -6.63 6.84
N THR A 120 12.62 -5.81 7.34
CA THR A 120 13.17 -5.95 8.69
C THR A 120 12.08 -5.81 9.76
N HIS A 121 11.17 -4.86 9.61
CA HIS A 121 10.04 -4.70 10.53
C HIS A 121 9.14 -5.95 10.52
N SER A 122 8.69 -6.39 9.35
CA SER A 122 7.89 -7.62 9.17
C SER A 122 8.53 -8.85 9.80
N PHE A 123 9.85 -9.00 9.66
CA PHE A 123 10.61 -10.09 10.27
C PHE A 123 10.61 -10.00 11.80
N ARG A 124 10.92 -8.82 12.36
CA ARG A 124 10.95 -8.59 13.81
C ARG A 124 9.60 -8.84 14.44
N THR A 125 8.53 -8.31 13.83
CA THR A 125 7.15 -8.54 14.27
C THR A 125 6.77 -10.02 14.27
N ARG A 126 7.30 -10.80 13.31
CA ARG A 126 7.02 -12.23 13.22
C ARG A 126 7.68 -13.07 14.32
N PHE A 127 8.94 -12.79 14.61
CA PHE A 127 9.74 -13.63 15.50
C PHE A 127 9.90 -13.05 16.90
N GLY A 128 9.55 -11.77 17.11
CA GLY A 128 9.76 -11.09 18.39
C GLY A 128 11.25 -10.91 18.73
N VAL A 129 12.13 -10.87 17.73
CA VAL A 129 13.58 -10.75 17.89
C VAL A 129 14.10 -9.47 17.25
N ALA A 130 15.18 -8.90 17.80
CA ALA A 130 15.80 -7.69 17.25
C ALA A 130 16.58 -7.95 15.95
N GLU A 131 17.19 -9.13 15.84
CA GLU A 131 18.11 -9.49 14.76
C GLU A 131 17.78 -10.85 14.16
N CYS A 132 18.14 -11.01 12.88
CA CYS A 132 17.95 -12.26 12.17
C CYS A 132 19.16 -13.18 12.34
N ASP A 133 18.96 -14.32 13.00
CA ASP A 133 19.94 -15.41 13.00
C ASP A 133 19.82 -16.29 11.74
N MET A 134 20.76 -16.17 10.80
CA MET A 134 20.79 -16.97 9.57
C MET A 134 21.17 -18.45 9.78
N ARG A 135 21.64 -18.83 10.98
CA ARG A 135 21.87 -20.24 11.36
C ARG A 135 20.57 -20.95 11.71
N ASN A 136 19.55 -20.19 12.15
CA ASN A 136 18.21 -20.69 12.35
C ASN A 136 17.51 -20.89 10.99
N LYS A 137 17.27 -22.15 10.62
CA LYS A 137 16.62 -22.52 9.35
C LYS A 137 15.25 -21.88 9.16
N GLN A 138 14.50 -21.63 10.23
CA GLN A 138 13.19 -21.00 10.13
C GLN A 138 13.32 -19.50 9.81
N HIS A 139 14.30 -18.81 10.40
CA HIS A 139 14.60 -17.42 10.07
C HIS A 139 15.04 -17.31 8.62
N GLU A 140 16.00 -18.13 8.20
CA GLU A 140 16.52 -18.16 6.83
C GLU A 140 15.41 -18.33 5.79
N GLN A 141 14.55 -19.34 5.98
CA GLN A 141 13.44 -19.60 5.06
C GLN A 141 12.45 -18.43 4.98
N VAL A 142 12.16 -17.79 6.12
CA VAL A 142 11.26 -16.63 6.15
C VAL A 142 11.89 -15.42 5.50
N VAL A 143 13.15 -15.10 5.79
CA VAL A 143 13.89 -14.01 5.14
C VAL A 143 13.90 -14.22 3.63
N ARG A 144 14.22 -15.44 3.17
CA ARG A 144 14.23 -15.76 1.74
C ARG A 144 12.88 -15.50 1.08
N ARG A 145 11.78 -15.89 1.73
CA ARG A 145 10.42 -15.66 1.23
C ARG A 145 10.00 -14.19 1.28
N LEU A 146 10.40 -13.44 2.31
CA LEU A 146 10.16 -12.00 2.43
C LEU A 146 10.91 -11.24 1.33
N VAL A 147 12.21 -11.51 1.16
CA VAL A 147 13.05 -10.90 0.11
C VAL A 147 12.49 -11.21 -1.28
N LEU A 148 12.03 -12.44 -1.54
CA LEU A 148 11.37 -12.79 -2.79
C LEU A 148 10.07 -12.00 -3.02
N ALA A 149 9.23 -11.89 -1.99
CA ALA A 149 7.98 -11.12 -2.08
C ALA A 149 8.25 -9.62 -2.29
N ALA A 150 9.21 -9.05 -1.58
CA ALA A 150 9.64 -7.67 -1.75
C ALA A 150 10.23 -7.41 -3.15
N ALA A 151 11.02 -8.34 -3.70
CA ALA A 151 11.55 -8.23 -5.07
C ALA A 151 10.44 -8.17 -6.12
N ARG A 152 9.40 -8.98 -5.94
CA ARG A 152 8.23 -8.97 -6.83
C ARG A 152 7.42 -7.68 -6.65
N MET A 153 7.18 -7.26 -5.42
CA MET A 153 6.48 -5.99 -5.18
C MET A 153 7.24 -4.78 -5.74
N TRP A 154 8.58 -4.82 -5.68
CA TRP A 154 9.47 -3.82 -6.27
C TRP A 154 9.28 -3.72 -7.79
N LEU A 155 9.24 -4.86 -8.50
CA LEU A 155 9.00 -4.90 -9.94
C LEU A 155 7.57 -4.51 -10.32
N ALA A 156 6.57 -5.02 -9.59
CA ALA A 156 5.17 -4.70 -9.84
C ALA A 156 4.89 -3.20 -9.68
N SER A 157 5.38 -2.60 -8.59
CA SER A 157 5.26 -1.16 -8.34
C SER A 157 5.94 -0.34 -9.44
N LYS A 158 7.13 -0.76 -9.92
CA LYS A 158 7.82 -0.11 -11.04
C LYS A 158 6.96 -0.06 -12.29
N SER A 159 6.41 -1.21 -12.66
CA SER A 159 5.58 -1.38 -13.86
C SER A 159 4.26 -0.60 -13.74
N PHE A 160 3.60 -0.66 -12.58
CA PHE A 160 2.39 0.10 -12.30
C PHE A 160 2.63 1.62 -12.41
N ILE A 161 3.60 2.16 -11.67
CA ILE A 161 3.89 3.60 -11.65
C ILE A 161 4.28 4.10 -13.04
N ARG A 162 5.06 3.34 -13.81
CA ARG A 162 5.44 3.73 -15.18
C ARG A 162 4.28 3.71 -16.16
N LYS A 163 3.37 2.73 -16.02
CA LYS A 163 2.21 2.57 -16.91
C LYS A 163 1.12 3.58 -16.59
N PHE A 164 0.75 3.71 -15.32
CA PHE A 164 -0.32 4.59 -14.88
C PHE A 164 0.12 6.06 -14.81
N ARG A 165 1.38 6.31 -14.44
CA ARG A 165 1.96 7.65 -14.22
C ARG A 165 1.10 8.48 -13.26
N PRO A 166 0.96 8.05 -11.99
CA PRO A 166 0.22 8.84 -11.02
C PRO A 166 0.90 10.19 -10.79
N ASP A 167 0.11 11.24 -10.60
CA ASP A 167 0.60 12.54 -10.12
C ASP A 167 0.90 12.46 -8.61
N ILE A 168 0.12 11.67 -7.88
CA ILE A 168 0.33 11.35 -6.47
C ILE A 168 -0.10 9.92 -6.17
N SER A 169 0.60 9.26 -5.24
CA SER A 169 0.19 8.00 -4.64
C SER A 169 -0.27 8.21 -3.20
N LEU A 170 -1.46 7.72 -2.85
CA LEU A 170 -1.96 7.62 -1.47
C LEU A 170 -1.68 6.21 -0.96
N VAL A 171 -0.83 6.07 0.06
CA VAL A 171 -0.37 4.78 0.58
C VAL A 171 -0.81 4.62 2.03
N ALA A 172 -1.48 3.51 2.36
CA ALA A 172 -1.80 3.16 3.75
C ALA A 172 -0.64 2.40 4.41
N GLY A 173 -0.38 2.73 5.67
CA GLY A 173 0.58 2.06 6.55
C GLY A 173 2.02 2.53 6.34
N GLY A 174 2.84 1.67 5.73
CA GLY A 174 4.26 1.92 5.49
C GLY A 174 5.21 1.25 6.49
N GLU A 175 4.70 0.39 7.37
CA GLU A 175 5.55 -0.47 8.20
C GLU A 175 5.68 -1.90 7.68
N ASP A 176 4.64 -2.41 7.00
CA ASP A 176 4.66 -3.71 6.34
C ASP A 176 5.54 -3.70 5.08
N PHE A 177 6.06 -4.86 4.68
CA PHE A 177 7.03 -4.89 3.58
C PHE A 177 6.40 -4.56 2.22
N ILE A 178 5.08 -4.79 2.03
CA ILE A 178 4.40 -4.53 0.75
C ILE A 178 4.30 -3.03 0.53
N SER A 179 3.80 -2.30 1.53
CA SER A 179 3.71 -0.83 1.50
C SER A 179 5.08 -0.19 1.46
N ARG A 180 6.06 -0.67 2.24
CA ARG A 180 7.45 -0.17 2.19
C ARG A 180 8.07 -0.35 0.82
N ALA A 181 7.87 -1.50 0.17
CA ALA A 181 8.38 -1.75 -1.17
C ALA A 181 7.73 -0.83 -2.21
N TYR A 182 6.42 -0.58 -2.13
CA TYR A 182 5.74 0.40 -2.98
C TYR A 182 6.29 1.81 -2.76
N LEU A 183 6.30 2.27 -1.51
CA LEU A 183 6.78 3.61 -1.11
C LEU A 183 8.20 3.86 -1.62
N ARG A 184 9.12 2.92 -1.33
CA ARG A 184 10.51 3.06 -1.75
C ARG A 184 10.64 3.06 -3.27
N ARG A 185 9.82 2.26 -3.98
CA ARG A 185 9.85 2.24 -5.45
C ARG A 185 9.32 3.53 -6.05
N ALA A 186 8.27 4.11 -5.46
CA ALA A 186 7.72 5.39 -5.88
C ALA A 186 8.75 6.52 -5.71
N GLN A 187 9.41 6.58 -4.55
CA GLN A 187 10.52 7.52 -4.30
C GLN A 187 11.64 7.37 -5.34
N HIS A 188 12.07 6.15 -5.66
CA HIS A 188 13.09 5.88 -6.69
C HIS A 188 12.67 6.29 -8.10
N LEU A 189 11.38 6.49 -8.35
CA LEU A 189 10.83 6.96 -9.62
C LEU A 189 10.41 8.44 -9.58
N ASN A 190 10.76 9.16 -8.50
CA ASN A 190 10.32 10.54 -8.24
C ASN A 190 8.80 10.69 -8.32
N ASN A 191 8.05 9.65 -7.91
CA ASN A 191 6.61 9.73 -7.79
C ASN A 191 6.24 10.24 -6.38
N PRO A 192 5.43 11.32 -6.27
CA PRO A 192 4.99 11.86 -4.99
C PRO A 192 4.13 10.85 -4.22
N VAL A 193 4.36 10.73 -2.91
CA VAL A 193 3.63 9.79 -2.05
C VAL A 193 3.14 10.46 -0.78
N ALA A 194 1.82 10.49 -0.60
CA ALA A 194 1.21 10.77 0.69
C ALA A 194 1.10 9.47 1.49
N LEU A 195 1.72 9.43 2.67
CA LEU A 195 1.66 8.27 3.55
C LEU A 195 0.62 8.49 4.65
N PHE A 196 -0.33 7.57 4.78
CA PHE A 196 -1.30 7.54 5.85
C PHE A 196 -0.83 6.47 6.84
N ARG A 197 -0.62 6.82 8.11
CA ARG A 197 -0.10 5.89 9.12
C ARG A 197 -0.85 6.05 10.43
N TRP A 198 -1.37 4.96 10.97
CA TRP A 198 -1.94 4.96 12.30
C TRP A 198 -0.86 5.06 13.37
N ASN A 199 -0.94 6.07 14.23
CA ASN A 199 -0.08 6.20 15.40
C ASN A 199 -0.75 5.50 16.59
N ILE A 200 -0.26 4.31 16.95
CA ILE A 200 -0.81 3.52 18.06
C ILE A 200 -0.72 4.27 19.39
N GLY A 201 0.38 4.97 19.64
CA GLY A 201 0.62 5.66 20.91
C GLY A 201 -0.31 6.86 21.11
N ALA A 202 -0.49 7.65 20.06
CA ALA A 202 -1.33 8.85 20.10
C ALA A 202 -2.78 8.61 19.65
N ARG A 203 -3.11 7.38 19.21
CA ARG A 203 -4.44 6.93 18.77
C ARG A 203 -5.11 7.83 17.72
N HIS A 204 -4.32 8.34 16.80
CA HIS A 204 -4.81 9.11 15.65
C HIS A 204 -4.10 8.69 14.37
N LEU A 205 -4.73 9.03 13.24
CA LEU A 205 -4.14 8.85 11.92
C LEU A 205 -3.19 10.02 11.63
N GLN A 206 -1.99 9.74 11.15
CA GLN A 206 -1.04 10.75 10.68
C GLN A 206 -0.94 10.67 9.16
N ILE A 207 -1.06 11.82 8.50
CA ILE A 207 -0.95 11.96 7.05
C ILE A 207 0.33 12.75 6.77
N PHE A 208 1.28 12.12 6.10
CA PHE A 208 2.56 12.73 5.74
C PHE A 208 2.46 13.38 4.36
N HIS A 209 2.95 14.62 4.26
CA HIS A 209 2.91 15.38 3.02
C HIS A 209 3.82 14.76 1.94
N PRO A 210 3.40 14.73 0.66
CA PRO A 210 4.19 14.13 -0.42
C PRO A 210 5.48 14.89 -0.79
N TYR A 211 5.54 16.19 -0.50
CA TYR A 211 6.65 17.08 -0.91
C TYR A 211 7.39 17.75 0.24
N ARG A 212 6.80 17.76 1.44
CA ARG A 212 7.25 18.54 2.60
C ARG A 212 7.52 17.56 3.74
N ASP A 213 8.47 17.87 4.60
CA ASP A 213 8.72 17.08 5.83
C ASP A 213 7.72 17.48 6.91
N GLU A 214 6.44 17.31 6.60
CA GLU A 214 5.30 17.75 7.41
C GLU A 214 4.29 16.61 7.55
N SER A 215 3.59 16.59 8.68
CA SER A 215 2.51 15.65 8.92
C SER A 215 1.29 16.35 9.53
N MET A 216 0.10 15.94 9.10
CA MET A 216 -1.17 16.40 9.64
C MET A 216 -1.85 15.27 10.43
N PRO A 217 -2.30 15.50 11.67
CA PRO A 217 -3.17 14.55 12.36
C PRO A 217 -4.55 14.53 11.70
N CYS A 218 -5.21 13.37 11.74
CA CYS A 218 -6.56 13.19 11.26
C CYS A 218 -7.33 12.39 12.31
N ASP A 219 -8.39 13.01 12.83
CA ASP A 219 -9.21 12.47 13.92
C ASP A 219 -10.37 11.61 13.42
N ILE A 220 -10.41 11.28 12.13
CA ILE A 220 -11.41 10.37 11.58
C ILE A 220 -11.18 8.95 12.13
N LEU A 221 -12.10 8.52 12.99
CA LEU A 221 -12.22 7.13 13.45
C LEU A 221 -13.41 6.48 12.76
N LEU A 222 -13.15 5.49 11.90
CA LEU A 222 -14.21 4.77 11.20
C LEU A 222 -14.37 3.38 11.80
N GLU A 223 -15.54 3.11 12.37
CA GLU A 223 -15.90 1.77 12.86
C GLU A 223 -16.46 0.85 11.75
N GLY A 224 -16.53 1.33 10.50
CA GLY A 224 -16.91 0.51 9.36
C GLY A 224 -17.30 1.32 8.14
N ILE A 225 -16.32 1.67 7.30
CA ILE A 225 -16.52 2.56 6.15
C ILE A 225 -17.59 2.07 5.16
N ALA A 226 -17.72 0.74 4.99
CA ALA A 226 -18.69 0.14 4.07
C ALA A 226 -20.16 0.28 4.55
N SER A 227 -20.38 0.66 5.82
CA SER A 227 -21.72 0.97 6.35
C SER A 227 -22.18 2.39 6.00
N MET A 228 -21.26 3.25 5.55
CA MET A 228 -21.60 4.61 5.12
C MET A 228 -22.27 4.59 3.75
N ARG A 229 -23.14 5.57 3.50
CA ARG A 229 -23.75 5.75 2.18
C ARG A 229 -22.66 6.04 1.15
N ALA A 230 -22.76 5.44 -0.02
CA ALA A 230 -21.80 5.65 -1.10
C ALA A 230 -21.94 7.04 -1.76
N ASP A 231 -23.04 7.76 -1.56
CA ASP A 231 -23.25 9.12 -2.06
C ASP A 231 -22.65 10.15 -1.10
N SER A 232 -21.54 10.76 -1.50
CA SER A 232 -20.80 11.75 -0.72
C SER A 232 -21.60 13.02 -0.44
N LYS A 233 -22.63 13.34 -1.25
CA LYS A 233 -23.51 14.49 -1.02
C LYS A 233 -24.39 14.36 0.22
N THR A 234 -24.52 13.13 0.73
CA THR A 234 -25.33 12.83 1.93
C THR A 234 -24.50 12.77 3.20
N TRP A 235 -23.19 13.02 3.12
CA TRP A 235 -22.30 12.95 4.27
C TRP A 235 -22.41 14.19 5.16
N PRO A 236 -22.14 14.06 6.47
CA PRO A 236 -22.12 15.19 7.39
C PRO A 236 -21.10 16.26 6.95
N GLU A 237 -21.44 17.54 7.14
CA GLU A 237 -20.56 18.68 6.79
C GLU A 237 -19.19 18.60 7.49
N GLU A 238 -19.15 18.13 8.73
CA GLU A 238 -17.91 17.92 9.49
C GLU A 238 -16.96 16.97 8.76
N LEU A 239 -17.48 15.85 8.24
CA LEU A 239 -16.68 14.91 7.48
C LEU A 239 -16.17 15.53 6.18
N LEU A 240 -17.03 16.27 5.47
CA LEU A 240 -16.64 16.96 4.23
C LEU A 240 -15.54 17.99 4.50
N SER A 241 -15.63 18.73 5.60
CA SER A 241 -14.61 19.69 6.03
C SER A 241 -13.26 19.01 6.28
N ILE A 242 -13.24 17.87 6.98
CA ILE A 242 -11.98 17.14 7.23
C ILE A 242 -11.39 16.61 5.92
N LEU A 243 -12.22 16.08 5.01
CA LEU A 243 -11.74 15.62 3.71
C LEU A 243 -11.14 16.76 2.88
N GLN A 244 -11.78 17.94 2.89
CA GLN A 244 -11.26 19.13 2.23
C GLN A 244 -9.93 19.60 2.85
N GLU A 245 -9.81 19.56 4.17
CA GLU A 245 -8.56 19.87 4.86
C GLU A 245 -7.43 18.92 4.45
N ILE A 246 -7.72 17.61 4.33
CA ILE A 246 -6.75 16.63 3.82
C ILE A 246 -6.35 16.96 2.38
N LEU A 247 -7.30 17.24 1.49
CA LEU A 247 -6.99 17.57 0.09
C LEU A 247 -6.15 18.84 -0.03
N LEU A 248 -6.48 19.88 0.74
CA LEU A 248 -5.71 21.11 0.80
C LEU A 248 -4.30 20.85 1.33
N PHE A 249 -4.18 20.07 2.40
CA PHE A 249 -2.88 19.67 2.95
C PHE A 249 -2.05 18.95 1.88
N LEU A 250 -2.65 18.02 1.13
CA LEU A 250 -2.00 17.25 0.07
C LEU A 250 -1.77 18.02 -1.24
N GLU A 251 -2.14 19.30 -1.29
CA GLU A 251 -2.07 20.16 -2.49
C GLU A 251 -2.84 19.57 -3.69
N ILE A 252 -3.98 18.93 -3.40
CA ILE A 252 -4.93 18.41 -4.37
C ILE A 252 -6.05 19.45 -4.52
N ASP A 253 -5.85 20.41 -5.42
CA ASP A 253 -6.77 21.53 -5.65
C ASP A 253 -7.90 21.14 -6.61
N GLU A 254 -9.13 21.63 -6.38
CA GLU A 254 -10.28 21.42 -7.28
C GLU A 254 -9.97 21.77 -8.75
N SER A 255 -9.16 22.81 -8.98
CA SER A 255 -8.72 23.22 -10.32
C SER A 255 -7.88 22.15 -11.04
N GLN A 256 -7.20 21.26 -10.31
CA GLN A 256 -6.43 20.14 -10.86
C GLN A 256 -7.31 18.89 -11.11
N LEU A 257 -8.48 18.84 -10.46
CA LEU A 257 -9.43 17.75 -10.55
C LEU A 257 -10.35 17.93 -11.76
N GLN A 258 -10.80 19.15 -12.04
CA GLN A 258 -11.71 19.41 -13.15
C GLN A 258 -11.12 18.98 -14.51
N LEU A 259 -11.87 18.15 -15.23
CA LEU A 259 -11.61 17.90 -16.65
C LEU A 259 -11.75 19.22 -17.42
N PRO A 260 -10.90 19.48 -18.44
CA PRO A 260 -11.25 20.49 -19.42
C PRO A 260 -12.62 20.09 -19.98
N ILE A 261 -13.64 20.91 -19.74
CA ILE A 261 -14.94 20.77 -20.38
C ILE A 261 -14.65 20.85 -21.88
N ALA A 262 -14.64 19.70 -22.55
CA ALA A 262 -14.61 19.66 -24.00
C ALA A 262 -15.91 20.36 -24.45
N ARG A 263 -15.76 21.59 -24.94
CA ARG A 263 -16.79 22.29 -25.70
C ARG A 263 -16.90 21.66 -27.08
#